data_AF-X0VF41-F1
#
_entry.id   AF-X0VF41-F1
#
_cell.length_a   1.000
_cell.length_b   1.000
_cell.length_c   1.000
_cell.angle_alpha   90.00
_cell.angle_beta   90.00
_cell.angle_gamma   90.00
#
_symmetry.space_group_name_H-M   'P 1'
#
loop_
_entity.id
_entity.type
_entity.pdbx_description
1 polymer ?
#
loop_
_entity_poly.entity_id
_entity_poly.type
_entity_poly.pdbx_seq_one_letter_code
_entity_poly.pdbx_strand_id
1 'polypeptide(L)' 'VRLIRIKKNVLLIKDVDIADSTPLLDIKPYVPKFDIRQRVKIGWLKKHISKTKTKGVSIG' A
#
# COMPACT_ATOMS: atom_id res chain seq x y z
N VAL A 1 -4.35 -7.63 -4.08
CA VAL A 1 -3.93 -7.94 -2.70
C VAL A 1 -4.67 -7.10 -1.66
N ARG A 2 -5.16 -7.75 -0.60
CA ARG A 2 -5.81 -7.14 0.57
C ARG A 2 -5.27 -7.77 1.86
N LEU A 3 -4.79 -6.96 2.79
CA LEU A 3 -4.34 -7.41 4.12
C LEU A 3 -5.54 -7.73 5.01
N ILE A 4 -5.56 -8.93 5.58
CA ILE A 4 -6.62 -9.42 6.48
C ILE A 4 -6.17 -9.36 7.94
N ARG A 5 -4.95 -9.81 8.23
CA ARG A 5 -4.41 -9.82 9.60
C ARG A 5 -2.89 -9.77 9.60
N ILE A 6 -2.33 -9.20 10.66
CA ILE A 6 -0.90 -9.28 11.00
C ILE A 6 -0.76 -10.17 12.24
N LYS A 7 0.13 -11.16 12.20
CA LYS A 7 0.53 -11.98 13.34
C LYS A 7 2.06 -11.99 13.41
N LYS A 8 2.65 -11.20 14.31
CA LYS A 8 4.10 -10.99 14.38
C LYS A 8 4.64 -10.59 12.99
N ASN A 9 5.49 -11.44 12.39
CA ASN A 9 6.09 -11.28 11.08
C ASN A 9 5.29 -11.94 9.92
N VAL A 10 4.08 -12.44 10.19
CA VAL A 10 3.22 -13.09 9.18
C VAL A 10 2.07 -12.17 8.78
N LEU A 11 1.95 -11.91 7.47
CA LEU A 11 0.83 -11.18 6.88
C LEU A 11 -0.14 -12.17 6.24
N LEU A 12 -1.36 -12.24 6.77
CA LEU A 12 -2.45 -12.97 6.10
C LEU A 12 -3.12 -12.05 5.09
N ILE A 13 -3.01 -12.40 3.81
CA ILE A 13 -3.53 -11.61 2.68
C ILE A 13 -4.52 -12.41 1.85
N LYS A 14 -5.32 -11.71 1.04
CA LYS A 14 -6.19 -12.30 0.02
C LYS A 14 -6.17 -11.49 -1.27
N ASP A 15 -6.91 -11.95 -2.27
CA ASP A 15 -7.00 -11.34 -3.60
C ASP A 15 -5.60 -11.27 -4.26
N VAL A 16 -4.86 -12.38 -4.21
CA VAL A 16 -3.54 -12.55 -4.84
C VAL A 16 -3.62 -13.60 -5.92
N ASP A 17 -2.91 -13.37 -7.01
CA ASP A 17 -2.77 -14.29 -8.13
C ASP A 17 -1.26 -14.56 -8.29
N ILE A 18 -0.78 -15.53 -7.51
CA ILE A 18 0.64 -15.87 -7.40
C ILE A 18 0.77 -17.34 -6.95
N ALA A 19 1.78 -18.04 -7.46
CA ALA A 19 2.06 -19.41 -7.06
C ALA A 19 2.67 -19.48 -5.65
N ASP A 20 2.48 -20.61 -4.99
CA ASP A 20 3.10 -20.85 -3.68
C ASP A 20 4.64 -20.82 -3.78
N SER A 21 5.29 -20.44 -2.68
CA SER A 21 6.75 -20.28 -2.58
C SER A 21 7.39 -19.25 -3.52
N THR A 22 6.59 -18.41 -4.21
CA THR A 22 7.14 -17.30 -5.01
C THR A 22 7.89 -16.31 -4.10
N PRO A 23 9.17 -16.00 -4.36
CA PRO A 23 9.95 -15.09 -3.52
C PRO A 23 9.35 -13.69 -3.43
N LEU A 24 9.32 -13.12 -2.22
CA LEU A 24 8.85 -11.75 -1.98
C LEU A 24 10.04 -10.78 -1.94
N LEU A 25 9.99 -9.75 -2.78
CA LEU A 25 11.07 -8.75 -2.87
C LEU A 25 10.90 -7.59 -1.87
N ASP A 26 9.69 -7.05 -1.75
CA ASP A 26 9.44 -5.85 -0.94
C ASP A 26 7.96 -5.70 -0.53
N ILE A 27 7.68 -4.95 0.53
CA ILE A 27 6.33 -4.60 1.00
C ILE A 27 6.21 -3.08 1.10
N LYS A 28 5.29 -2.52 0.32
CA LYS A 28 4.97 -1.08 0.34
C LYS A 28 3.57 -0.82 0.88
N PRO A 29 3.32 0.34 1.53
CA PRO A 29 1.98 0.70 1.93
C PRO A 29 1.15 1.03 0.67
N TYR A 30 -0.16 0.85 0.76
CA TYR A 30 -1.05 1.31 -0.29
C TYR A 30 -1.12 2.85 -0.33
N VAL A 31 -1.01 3.45 -1.52
CA VAL A 31 -1.06 4.90 -1.75
C VAL A 31 -2.32 5.26 -2.53
N PRO A 32 -3.36 5.86 -1.90
CA PRO A 32 -4.64 6.15 -2.55
C PRO A 32 -4.57 7.12 -3.74
N LYS A 33 -3.49 7.89 -3.87
CA LYS A 33 -3.30 8.80 -5.00
C LYS A 33 -3.06 8.04 -6.31
N PHE A 34 -2.60 6.78 -6.25
CA PHE A 34 -2.20 6.00 -7.42
C PHE A 34 -3.20 4.92 -7.82
N ASP A 35 -4.23 4.66 -7.01
CA ASP A 35 -5.25 3.65 -7.28
C ASP A 35 -6.53 4.02 -6.51
N ILE A 36 -7.69 3.62 -7.02
CA ILE A 36 -9.00 3.93 -6.42
C ILE A 36 -9.54 2.67 -5.75
N ARG A 37 -9.51 2.67 -4.42
CA ARG A 37 -10.15 1.63 -3.60
C ARG A 37 -10.95 2.25 -2.48
N GLN A 38 -12.16 1.74 -2.28
CA GLN A 38 -13.03 2.20 -1.20
C GLN A 38 -12.61 1.57 0.14
N ARG A 39 -12.72 2.34 1.23
CA ARG A 39 -12.53 1.88 2.62
C ARG A 39 -11.17 1.21 2.88
N VAL A 40 -10.08 1.77 2.33
CA VAL A 40 -8.72 1.25 2.53
C VAL A 40 -8.04 1.78 3.78
N LYS A 41 -7.17 0.95 4.38
CA LYS A 41 -6.21 1.37 5.41
C LYS A 41 -4.85 1.58 4.75
N ILE A 42 -4.28 2.77 4.91
CA ILE A 42 -2.96 3.14 4.35
C ILE A 42 -1.81 2.98 5.36
N GLY A 43 -2.10 2.43 6.54
CA GLY A 43 -1.08 2.07 7.54
C GLY A 43 -0.19 3.24 7.97
N TRP A 44 1.12 2.99 8.03
CA TRP A 44 2.12 3.97 8.46
C TRP A 44 2.15 5.22 7.59
N LEU A 45 1.72 5.13 6.33
CA LEU A 45 1.68 6.26 5.41
C LEU A 45 0.80 7.41 5.93
N LYS A 46 -0.20 7.12 6.79
CA LYS A 46 -1.02 8.14 7.46
C LYS A 46 -0.17 9.23 8.13
N LYS A 47 0.99 8.87 8.71
CA LYS A 47 1.87 9.82 9.42
C LYS A 47 2.73 10.69 8.49
N HIS A 48 2.83 10.34 7.22
CA HIS A 48 3.76 10.96 6.27
C HIS A 48 3.07 11.73 5.13
N ILE A 49 1.76 11.54 4.93
CA ILE A 49 1.00 12.19 3.85
C ILE A 49 1.02 13.72 3.91
N SER A 50 1.09 14.33 5.10
CA SER A 50 1.15 15.79 5.23
C SER A 50 2.48 16.40 4.78
N LYS A 51 3.54 15.58 4.67
CA LYS A 51 4.89 16.05 4.28
C LYS A 51 5.10 16.07 2.77
N THR A 52 4.25 15.41 2.01
CA THR A 52 4.32 15.43 0.54
C THR A 52 3.58 16.64 0.00
N LYS A 53 4.26 17.80 -0.05
CA LYS A 53 3.82 18.93 -0.88
C LYS A 53 3.90 18.49 -2.34
N THR A 54 2.77 18.47 -3.04
CA THR A 54 2.76 18.41 -4.50
C THR A 54 3.44 19.69 -4.99
N LYS A 55 4.66 19.60 -5.54
CA LYS A 55 5.12 20.66 -6.46
C LYS A 55 4.19 20.54 -7.67
N GLY A 56 3.16 21.38 -7.72
CA GLY A 56 2.40 21.56 -8.94
C GLY A 56 3.39 21.96 -10.01
N VAL A 57 3.56 21.13 -11.03
CA VAL A 57 4.18 21.58 -12.27
C VAL A 57 3.15 22.49 -12.90
N SER A 58 3.33 23.79 -12.74
CA SER A 58 2.62 24.80 -13.52
C SER A 58 3.14 24.66 -14.95
N ILE A 59 2.37 24.00 -15.81
CA ILE A 59 2.51 24.15 -17.26
C ILE A 59 1.88 25.52 -17.59
N GLY A 60 2.76 26.51 -17.74
CA GLY A 60 2.43 27.75 -18.45
C GLY A 60 2.51 27.53 -19.95
#